data_AF-A0A7S3NTV1-F1
#
_entry.id   AF-A0A7S3NTV1-F1
#
_cell.length_a   1.000
_cell.length_b   1.000
_cell.length_c   1.000
_cell.angle_alpha   90.00
_cell.angle_beta   90.00
_cell.angle_gamma   90.00
#
_symmetry.space_group_name_H-M   'P 1'
#
loop_
_entity.id
_entity.type
_entity.pdbx_description
1 polymer ?
#
loop_
_entity_poly.entity_id
_entity_poly.type
_entity_poly.pdbx_seq_one_letter_code
_entity_poly.pdbx_strand_id
1 'polypeptide(L)'
;IEAQRRLDRLNSEPIDMTPQDGKFAFSGMNADEIEDKYGFKKVKVKGIIDFDQETKVKGIYRGEEGYFIFNPLYTHVNEKKEGCGIMVNRGFVSEDLTIFRDRRLAQNTGEFEGIIYPGDKWNKYDFIPNSPNHKKFTKAVPSHLSLMAHLKNREDSDRAMLMLVEF
;
A
#
# COMPACT_ATOMS: atom_id res chain seq x y z
N ILE A 1 -0.17 20.88 18.09
CA ILE A 1 -1.40 20.05 18.04
C ILE A 1 -1.26 19.12 16.83
N GLU A 2 -0.96 17.85 17.06
CA GLU A 2 -0.67 16.86 15.99
C GLU A 2 -1.90 16.59 15.11
N ALA A 3 -3.10 16.59 15.69
CA ALA A 3 -4.35 16.42 14.95
C ALA A 3 -4.56 17.51 13.88
N GLN A 4 -4.25 18.77 14.21
CA GLN A 4 -4.37 19.89 13.27
C GLN A 4 -3.38 19.76 12.12
N ARG A 5 -2.12 19.42 12.42
CA ARG A 5 -1.08 19.15 11.39
C ARG A 5 -1.53 18.08 10.39
N ARG A 6 -2.19 17.01 10.85
CA ARG A 6 -2.69 15.94 9.97
C ARG A 6 -3.85 16.40 9.11
N LEU A 7 -4.80 17.13 9.68
CA LEU A 7 -5.91 17.74 8.94
C LEU A 7 -5.41 18.69 7.84
N ASP A 8 -4.44 19.56 8.16
CA ASP A 8 -3.90 20.52 7.20
C ASP A 8 -3.21 19.80 6.01
N ARG A 9 -2.50 18.69 6.28
CA ARG A 9 -1.87 17.86 5.24
C ARG A 9 -2.88 17.07 4.39
N LEU A 10 -4.00 16.66 4.98
CA LEU A 10 -5.07 15.99 4.23
C LEU A 10 -5.83 16.97 3.33
N ASN A 11 -5.87 18.25 3.71
CA ASN A 11 -6.54 19.29 2.94
C ASN A 11 -5.66 19.94 1.86
N SER A 12 -4.35 19.67 1.84
CA SER A 12 -3.46 20.17 0.79
C SER A 12 -3.70 19.49 -0.56
N GLU A 13 -3.27 20.14 -1.65
CA GLU A 13 -3.37 19.57 -2.99
C GLU A 13 -2.61 18.24 -3.10
N PRO A 14 -3.15 17.26 -3.86
CA PRO A 14 -2.48 15.98 -4.04
C PRO A 14 -1.14 16.13 -4.76
N ILE A 15 -0.09 15.52 -4.18
CA ILE A 15 1.25 15.48 -4.75
C ILE A 15 1.32 14.34 -5.77
N ASP A 16 1.74 14.62 -7.00
CA ASP A 16 2.05 13.56 -7.96
C ASP A 16 3.31 12.80 -7.51
N MET A 17 3.13 11.50 -7.28
CA MET A 17 4.16 10.56 -6.84
C MET A 17 4.49 9.51 -7.90
N THR A 18 4.00 9.70 -9.12
CA THR A 18 4.32 8.81 -10.23
C THR A 18 5.82 8.86 -10.54
N PRO A 19 6.53 7.72 -10.55
CA PRO A 19 7.95 7.68 -10.85
C PRO A 19 8.26 8.27 -12.24
N GLN A 20 9.10 9.30 -12.30
CA GLN A 20 9.54 9.90 -13.58
C GLN A 20 10.80 9.22 -14.12
N ASP A 21 11.78 8.97 -13.24
CA ASP A 21 13.08 8.34 -13.61
C ASP A 21 13.17 6.88 -13.12
N GLY A 22 12.03 6.18 -13.08
CA GLY A 22 11.96 4.80 -12.59
C GLY A 22 12.26 4.64 -11.10
N LYS A 23 12.09 5.71 -10.32
CA LYS A 23 12.19 5.71 -8.85
C LYS A 23 11.08 6.54 -8.24
N PHE A 24 10.58 6.12 -7.08
CA PHE A 24 9.64 6.93 -6.32
C PHE A 24 10.34 8.12 -5.66
N ALA A 25 9.58 9.20 -5.39
CA ALA A 25 10.12 10.40 -4.74
C ALA A 25 10.66 10.15 -3.31
N PHE A 26 10.30 9.02 -2.70
CA PHE A 26 10.80 8.56 -1.41
C PHE A 26 11.90 7.50 -1.52
N SER A 27 12.42 7.22 -2.71
CA SER A 27 13.51 6.27 -2.90
C SER A 27 14.73 6.70 -2.09
N GLY A 28 15.29 5.75 -1.32
CA GLY A 28 16.41 6.00 -0.40
C GLY A 28 16.03 6.55 0.96
N MET A 29 14.75 6.89 1.21
CA MET A 29 14.29 7.32 2.54
C MET A 29 13.96 6.13 3.44
N ASN A 30 14.14 6.31 4.74
CA ASN A 30 13.68 5.35 5.74
C ASN A 30 12.19 5.57 6.12
N ALA A 31 11.62 4.64 6.88
CA ALA A 31 10.20 4.68 7.24
C ALA A 31 9.80 5.95 8.01
N ASP A 32 10.66 6.43 8.92
CA ASP A 32 10.39 7.62 9.74
C ASP A 32 10.45 8.90 8.88
N GLU A 33 11.40 8.98 7.95
CA GLU A 33 11.50 10.08 6.97
C GLU A 33 10.29 10.14 6.04
N ILE A 34 9.80 8.97 5.61
CA ILE A 34 8.59 8.87 4.78
C ILE A 34 7.36 9.32 5.57
N GLU A 35 7.22 8.87 6.81
CA GLU A 35 6.11 9.27 7.68
C GLU A 35 6.15 10.79 7.95
N ASP A 36 7.32 11.36 8.23
CA ASP A 36 7.42 12.80 8.50
C ASP A 36 7.15 13.64 7.24
N LYS A 37 7.71 13.25 6.08
CA LYS A 37 7.63 14.03 4.85
C LYS A 37 6.31 13.86 4.10
N TYR A 38 5.76 12.65 4.05
CA TYR A 38 4.61 12.28 3.23
C TYR A 38 3.42 11.77 4.04
N GLY A 39 3.59 11.44 5.32
CA GLY A 39 2.49 11.01 6.17
C GLY A 39 1.35 12.03 6.18
N PHE A 40 0.13 11.52 5.95
CA PHE A 40 -1.13 12.28 5.86
C PHE A 40 -1.21 13.30 4.72
N LYS A 41 -0.28 13.31 3.77
CA LYS A 41 -0.43 14.09 2.53
C LYS A 41 -1.19 13.29 1.49
N LYS A 42 -2.08 13.96 0.76
CA LYS A 42 -2.70 13.40 -0.44
C LYS A 42 -1.65 13.19 -1.52
N VAL A 43 -1.67 12.02 -2.13
CA VAL A 43 -0.78 11.65 -3.22
C VAL A 43 -1.57 11.08 -4.38
N LYS A 44 -1.08 11.29 -5.60
CA LYS A 44 -1.58 10.65 -6.82
C LYS A 44 -0.49 9.80 -7.43
N VAL A 45 -0.83 8.57 -7.80
CA VAL A 45 0.09 7.64 -8.44
C VAL A 45 -0.59 7.05 -9.66
N LYS A 46 0.04 7.17 -10.83
CA LYS A 46 -0.45 6.52 -12.05
C LYS A 46 0.11 5.11 -12.16
N GLY A 47 -0.72 4.17 -12.60
CA GLY A 47 -0.27 2.81 -12.84
C GLY A 47 -1.39 1.83 -13.16
N ILE A 48 -1.07 0.55 -13.01
CA ILE A 48 -1.95 -0.59 -13.25
C ILE A 48 -2.00 -1.42 -11.97
N ILE A 49 -3.19 -1.56 -11.38
CA ILE A 49 -3.42 -2.47 -10.27
C ILE A 49 -3.61 -3.88 -10.85
N ASP A 50 -2.80 -4.81 -10.36
CA ASP A 50 -2.98 -6.23 -10.66
C ASP A 50 -3.90 -6.87 -9.61
N PHE A 51 -5.15 -7.12 -10.03
CA PHE A 51 -6.17 -7.74 -9.20
C PHE A 51 -5.97 -9.25 -9.01
N ASP A 52 -5.19 -9.90 -9.88
CA ASP A 52 -4.92 -11.33 -9.78
C ASP A 52 -3.92 -11.62 -8.63
N GLN A 53 -3.07 -10.65 -8.31
CA GLN A 53 -2.13 -10.69 -7.18
C GLN A 53 -2.70 -10.03 -5.92
N GLU A 54 -3.86 -10.50 -5.46
CA GLU A 54 -4.48 -10.04 -4.22
C GLU A 54 -3.86 -10.71 -2.97
N THR A 55 -3.50 -9.88 -1.98
CA THR A 55 -3.11 -10.31 -0.65
C THR A 55 -4.10 -9.82 0.39
N LYS A 56 -4.58 -10.73 1.24
CA LYS A 56 -5.52 -10.43 2.32
C LYS A 56 -4.79 -10.42 3.66
N VAL A 57 -4.93 -9.33 4.40
CA VAL A 57 -4.39 -9.18 5.75
C VAL A 57 -5.55 -9.21 6.73
N LYS A 58 -5.62 -10.23 7.60
CA LYS A 58 -6.69 -10.34 8.60
C LYS A 58 -6.55 -9.23 9.61
N GLY A 59 -7.66 -8.57 9.95
CA GLY A 59 -7.70 -7.50 10.93
C GLY A 59 -9.10 -7.26 11.46
N ILE A 60 -9.21 -6.32 12.41
CA ILE A 60 -10.47 -5.85 12.96
C ILE A 60 -10.62 -4.39 12.58
N TYR A 61 -11.75 -4.02 11.97
CA TYR A 61 -12.06 -2.63 11.63
C TYR A 61 -13.44 -2.28 12.18
N ARG A 62 -13.52 -1.23 13.01
CA ARG A 62 -14.77 -0.76 13.66
C ARG A 62 -15.54 -1.86 14.41
N GLY A 63 -14.84 -2.83 14.98
CA GLY A 63 -15.43 -3.94 15.74
C GLY A 63 -15.83 -5.15 14.89
N GLU A 64 -15.65 -5.11 13.57
CA GLU A 64 -15.91 -6.23 12.67
C GLU A 64 -14.62 -6.96 12.32
N GLU A 65 -14.67 -8.30 12.30
CA GLU A 65 -13.60 -9.13 11.76
C GLU A 65 -13.66 -9.15 10.23
N GLY A 66 -12.48 -9.08 9.61
CA GLY A 66 -12.39 -9.15 8.16
C GLY A 66 -10.95 -9.02 7.67
N TYR A 67 -10.82 -8.50 6.46
CA TYR A 67 -9.55 -8.44 5.76
C TYR A 67 -9.32 -7.09 5.11
N PHE A 68 -8.13 -6.55 5.31
CA PHE A 68 -7.59 -5.49 4.48
C PHE A 68 -7.05 -6.09 3.19
N ILE A 69 -7.40 -5.47 2.07
CA ILE A 69 -7.09 -5.98 0.74
C ILE A 69 -5.94 -5.20 0.13
N PHE A 70 -4.91 -5.93 -0.27
CA PHE A 70 -3.70 -5.39 -0.86
C PHE A 70 -3.48 -5.92 -2.26
N ASN A 71 -3.10 -5.05 -3.18
CA ASN A 71 -2.73 -5.42 -4.54
C ASN A 71 -1.48 -4.64 -4.97
N PRO A 72 -0.61 -5.22 -5.80
CA PRO A 72 0.47 -4.46 -6.40
C PRO A 72 -0.09 -3.47 -7.43
N LEU A 73 0.41 -2.25 -7.36
CA LEU A 73 0.25 -1.21 -8.36
C LEU A 73 1.56 -1.07 -9.12
N TYR A 74 1.57 -1.56 -10.35
CA TYR A 74 2.71 -1.41 -11.26
C TYR A 74 2.69 0.00 -11.85
N THR A 75 3.79 0.73 -11.68
CA THR A 75 3.90 2.14 -12.11
C THR A 75 4.89 2.32 -13.24
N HIS A 76 5.95 1.51 -13.28
CA HIS A 76 7.00 1.60 -14.29
C HIS A 76 7.70 0.25 -14.47
N VAL A 77 8.61 0.18 -15.43
CA VAL A 77 9.52 -0.95 -15.63
C VAL A 77 10.95 -0.52 -15.37
N ASN A 78 11.77 -1.41 -14.81
CA ASN A 78 13.20 -1.15 -14.63
C ASN A 78 13.98 -1.34 -15.95
N GLU A 79 15.29 -1.08 -15.92
CA GLU A 79 16.21 -1.30 -17.07
C GLU A 79 16.17 -2.74 -17.61
N LYS A 80 15.81 -3.72 -16.77
CA LYS A 80 15.66 -5.14 -17.11
C LYS A 80 14.26 -5.49 -17.65
N LYS A 81 13.41 -4.49 -17.88
CA LYS A 81 12.01 -4.63 -18.33
C LYS A 81 11.13 -5.42 -17.36
N GLU A 82 11.47 -5.42 -16.08
CA GLU A 82 10.65 -6.04 -15.05
C GLU A 82 9.73 -5.00 -14.40
N GLY A 83 8.53 -5.43 -14.00
CA GLY A 83 7.53 -4.57 -13.37
C GLY A 83 7.93 -4.08 -11.98
N CYS A 84 7.88 -2.77 -11.80
CA CYS A 84 8.15 -2.07 -10.56
C CYS A 84 6.89 -1.32 -10.09
N GLY A 85 6.74 -1.20 -8.77
CA GLY A 85 5.50 -0.69 -8.20
C GLY A 85 5.53 -0.59 -6.68
N ILE A 86 4.35 -0.41 -6.10
CA ILE A 86 4.13 -0.42 -4.65
C ILE A 86 2.89 -1.23 -4.33
N MET A 87 2.76 -1.67 -3.08
CA MET A 87 1.52 -2.28 -2.62
C MET A 87 0.48 -1.20 -2.35
N VAL A 88 -0.76 -1.49 -2.71
CA VAL A 88 -1.92 -0.62 -2.53
C VAL A 88 -2.92 -1.29 -1.60
N ASN A 89 -3.22 -0.64 -0.49
CA ASN A 89 -4.34 -0.99 0.38
C ASN A 89 -5.62 -0.40 -0.22
N ARG A 90 -6.54 -1.27 -0.66
CA ARG A 90 -7.83 -0.91 -1.26
C ARG A 90 -8.96 -0.80 -0.24
N GLY A 91 -8.67 -1.02 1.04
CA GLY A 91 -9.64 -0.92 2.12
C GLY A 91 -9.95 -2.26 2.79
N PHE A 92 -10.91 -2.20 3.70
CA PHE A 92 -11.35 -3.31 4.54
C PHE A 92 -12.60 -3.95 3.96
N VAL A 93 -12.70 -5.28 4.06
CA VAL A 93 -13.96 -5.97 3.89
C VAL A 93 -14.16 -7.04 4.95
N SER A 94 -15.36 -7.04 5.53
CA SER A 94 -15.82 -7.98 6.54
C SER A 94 -15.76 -9.42 6.04
N GLU A 95 -15.51 -10.35 6.95
CA GLU A 95 -15.27 -11.77 6.65
C GLU A 95 -16.42 -12.38 5.81
N ASP A 96 -17.66 -12.04 6.13
CA ASP A 96 -18.86 -12.51 5.43
C ASP A 96 -18.92 -12.10 3.95
N LEU A 97 -18.34 -10.95 3.61
CA LEU A 97 -18.34 -10.38 2.26
C LEU A 97 -17.12 -10.78 1.44
N THR A 98 -16.25 -11.65 1.96
CA THR A 98 -15.05 -12.12 1.25
C THR A 98 -15.35 -13.09 0.11
N ILE A 99 -16.54 -13.71 0.13
CA ILE A 99 -16.98 -14.70 -0.85
C ILE A 99 -17.49 -14.02 -2.14
N PHE A 100 -17.95 -12.77 -2.04
CA PHE A 100 -18.34 -11.97 -3.21
C PHE A 100 -17.09 -11.54 -4.00
N ARG A 101 -16.77 -12.35 -5.02
CA ARG A 101 -15.60 -12.22 -5.91
C ARG A 101 -15.57 -10.97 -6.80
N ASP A 102 -16.64 -10.19 -6.85
CA ASP A 102 -16.76 -9.02 -7.74
C ASP A 102 -16.16 -7.74 -7.15
N ARG A 103 -14.86 -7.78 -6.81
CA ARG A 103 -14.08 -6.60 -6.40
C ARG A 103 -13.15 -6.07 -7.49
N ARG A 104 -13.53 -6.28 -8.75
CA ARG A 104 -12.91 -5.55 -9.85
C ARG A 104 -13.52 -4.15 -9.81
N LEU A 105 -12.78 -3.18 -9.25
CA LEU A 105 -13.00 -1.79 -9.66
C LEU A 105 -12.98 -1.80 -11.19
N ALA A 106 -13.98 -1.17 -11.82
CA ALA A 106 -14.14 -1.18 -13.29
C ALA A 106 -12.89 -0.66 -14.03
N GLN A 107 -11.98 -0.01 -13.30
CA GLN A 107 -10.74 0.55 -13.79
C GLN A 107 -9.53 -0.07 -13.06
N ASN A 108 -8.79 -0.94 -13.75
CA ASN A 108 -7.51 -1.46 -13.30
C ASN A 108 -6.33 -0.52 -13.62
N THR A 109 -6.54 0.43 -14.53
CA THR A 109 -5.51 1.33 -15.07
C THR A 109 -5.94 2.77 -14.90
N GLY A 110 -5.12 3.60 -14.27
CA GLY A 110 -5.46 4.99 -14.09
C GLY A 110 -4.60 5.72 -13.09
N GLU A 111 -5.13 6.82 -12.59
CA GLU A 111 -4.55 7.60 -11.50
C GLU A 111 -5.26 7.21 -10.21
N PHE A 112 -4.49 6.83 -9.19
CA PHE A 112 -5.00 6.44 -7.89
C PHE A 112 -4.61 7.48 -6.86
N GLU A 113 -5.61 8.02 -6.16
CA GLU A 113 -5.42 8.99 -5.08
C GLU A 113 -5.46 8.31 -3.72
N GLY A 114 -4.58 8.74 -2.81
CA GLY A 114 -4.49 8.13 -1.50
C GLY A 114 -3.43 8.78 -0.60
N ILE A 115 -2.95 8.02 0.38
CA ILE A 115 -1.92 8.44 1.33
C ILE A 115 -0.80 7.40 1.33
N ILE A 116 0.46 7.86 1.28
CA ILE A 116 1.60 6.97 1.51
C ILE A 116 1.76 6.72 3.00
N TYR A 117 1.92 5.45 3.38
CA TYR A 117 2.21 5.05 4.74
C TYR A 117 3.25 3.93 4.79
N PRO A 118 4.11 3.87 5.82
CA PRO A 118 5.20 2.90 5.93
C PRO A 118 4.74 1.48 6.33
N GLY A 119 3.43 1.26 6.50
CA GLY A 119 2.89 0.00 7.00
C GLY A 119 2.89 -0.14 8.52
N ASP A 120 2.57 -1.35 8.98
CA ASP A 120 2.51 -1.67 10.40
C ASP A 120 3.90 -1.84 11.01
N LYS A 121 4.08 -1.32 12.23
CA LYS A 121 5.32 -1.55 13.00
C LYS A 121 5.47 -3.04 13.31
N TRP A 122 6.65 -3.57 12.97
CA TRP A 122 7.05 -4.94 13.28
C TRP A 122 7.97 -4.96 14.49
N ASN A 123 7.50 -5.56 15.58
CA ASN A 123 8.23 -5.67 16.83
C ASN A 123 8.51 -7.14 17.16
N LYS A 124 9.56 -7.39 17.95
CA LYS A 124 9.95 -8.75 18.40
C LYS A 124 8.81 -9.51 19.11
N TYR A 125 7.86 -8.79 19.71
CA TYR A 125 6.73 -9.35 20.47
C TYR A 125 5.49 -9.61 19.62
N ASP A 126 5.59 -9.52 18.30
CA ASP A 126 4.48 -9.87 17.42
C ASP A 126 4.35 -11.40 17.33
N PHE A 127 3.52 -11.94 18.23
CA PHE A 127 3.35 -13.38 18.45
C PHE A 127 2.74 -14.13 17.25
N ILE A 128 2.05 -13.44 16.34
CA ILE A 128 1.50 -14.03 15.12
C ILE A 128 2.25 -13.44 13.92
N PRO A 129 3.36 -14.07 13.51
CA PRO A 129 4.08 -13.60 12.35
C PRO A 129 3.27 -13.83 11.07
N ASN A 130 3.46 -12.94 10.09
CA ASN A 130 3.03 -13.23 8.73
C ASN A 130 3.71 -14.52 8.27
N SER A 131 2.94 -15.38 7.59
CA SER A 131 3.44 -16.58 6.95
C SER A 131 3.25 -16.45 5.43
N PRO A 132 4.22 -15.84 4.72
CA PRO A 132 4.16 -15.67 3.26
C PRO A 132 3.91 -17.00 2.54
N ASN A 133 4.59 -18.06 2.97
CA ASN A 133 4.46 -19.41 2.40
C ASN A 133 3.03 -19.97 2.48
N HIS A 134 2.25 -19.56 3.49
CA HIS A 134 0.86 -20.00 3.67
C HIS A 134 -0.16 -18.93 3.27
N LYS A 135 0.29 -17.80 2.69
CA LYS A 135 -0.55 -16.63 2.37
C LYS A 135 -1.39 -16.12 3.55
N LYS A 136 -0.89 -16.30 4.77
CA LYS A 136 -1.55 -15.85 6.01
C LYS A 136 -0.86 -14.60 6.51
N PHE A 137 -1.56 -13.47 6.44
CA PHE A 137 -1.05 -12.19 6.89
C PHE A 137 -1.96 -11.64 8.01
N THR A 138 -1.33 -11.18 9.08
CA THR A 138 -1.96 -10.49 10.22
C THR A 138 -1.50 -9.05 10.33
N LYS A 139 -0.42 -8.70 9.62
CA LYS A 139 0.15 -7.35 9.59
C LYS A 139 0.44 -6.89 8.16
N ALA A 140 0.17 -5.62 7.90
CA ALA A 140 0.46 -4.96 6.65
C ALA A 140 1.90 -4.42 6.64
N VAL A 141 2.86 -5.32 6.47
CA VAL A 141 4.29 -4.98 6.38
C VAL A 141 4.69 -4.88 4.90
N PRO A 142 5.16 -3.71 4.39
CA PRO A 142 5.40 -3.51 2.96
C PRO A 142 6.35 -4.54 2.39
N SER A 143 7.49 -4.81 3.05
CA SER A 143 8.50 -5.78 2.62
C SER A 143 7.99 -7.22 2.49
N HIS A 144 7.03 -7.63 3.33
CA HIS A 144 6.42 -8.95 3.24
C HIS A 144 5.43 -9.03 2.08
N LEU A 145 4.67 -7.96 1.86
CA LEU A 145 3.64 -7.89 0.83
C LEU A 145 4.25 -7.72 -0.57
N SER A 146 5.27 -6.87 -0.71
CA SER A 146 6.02 -6.65 -1.95
C SER A 146 6.73 -7.93 -2.44
N LEU A 147 7.24 -8.73 -1.50
CA LEU A 147 7.88 -10.01 -1.79
C LEU A 147 6.89 -11.01 -2.42
N MET A 148 5.65 -11.05 -1.92
CA MET A 148 4.59 -11.90 -2.49
C MET A 148 4.17 -11.47 -3.88
N ALA A 149 4.16 -10.16 -4.12
CA ALA A 149 3.83 -9.57 -5.41
C ALA A 149 5.00 -9.58 -6.42
N HIS A 150 6.15 -10.14 -6.02
CA HIS A 150 7.37 -10.21 -6.82
C HIS A 150 7.84 -8.87 -7.40
N LEU A 151 7.58 -7.77 -6.69
CA LEU A 151 8.01 -6.43 -7.10
C LEU A 151 9.54 -6.35 -7.15
N LYS A 152 10.07 -5.74 -8.22
CA LYS A 152 11.52 -5.73 -8.49
C LYS A 152 12.24 -4.49 -7.98
N ASN A 153 11.50 -3.47 -7.55
CA ASN A 153 12.00 -2.24 -6.92
C ASN A 153 11.95 -2.32 -5.39
N ARG A 154 12.63 -3.30 -4.80
CA ARG A 154 12.61 -3.55 -3.34
C ARG A 154 12.97 -2.31 -2.51
N GLU A 155 13.87 -1.46 -3.01
CA GLU A 155 14.25 -0.23 -2.32
C GLU A 155 13.06 0.69 -2.02
N ASP A 156 12.04 0.67 -2.88
CA ASP A 156 10.84 1.49 -2.74
C ASP A 156 9.68 0.67 -2.17
N SER A 157 9.42 -0.51 -2.74
CA SER A 157 8.25 -1.34 -2.39
C SER A 157 8.28 -1.88 -0.97
N ASP A 158 9.47 -1.99 -0.37
CA ASP A 158 9.64 -2.52 0.98
C ASP A 158 9.51 -1.43 2.06
N ARG A 159 9.42 -0.16 1.64
CA ARG A 159 9.43 0.99 2.55
C ARG A 159 8.05 1.55 2.81
N ALA A 160 7.20 1.56 1.80
CA ALA A 160 5.90 2.19 1.91
C ALA A 160 4.85 1.56 0.99
N MET A 161 3.60 1.86 1.31
CA MET A 161 2.42 1.44 0.58
C MET A 161 1.51 2.64 0.35
N LEU A 162 0.64 2.52 -0.64
CA LEU A 162 -0.43 3.49 -0.89
C LEU A 162 -1.72 3.00 -0.24
N MET A 163 -2.30 3.78 0.65
CA MET A 163 -3.67 3.58 1.11
C MET A 163 -4.61 4.39 0.23
N LEU A 164 -5.49 3.72 -0.52
CA LEU A 164 -6.56 4.42 -1.21
C LEU A 164 -7.53 5.01 -0.18
N VAL A 165 -7.82 6.28 -0.33
CA VAL A 165 -8.79 6.98 0.52
C VAL A 165 -9.81 7.60 -0.43
N GLU A 166 -11.08 7.26 -0.23
CA GLU A 166 -12.18 8.02 -0.82
C GLU A 166 -12.32 9.29 0.03
N PHE A 167 -11.97 10.44 -0.55
CA PHE A 167 -12.06 11.75 0.09
C PHE A 167 -13.40 12.42 -0.16
#